data_AF-A0A095VKY0-F1
#
_entry.id   AF-A0A095VKY0-F1
#
_cell.length_a   1.000
_cell.length_b   1.000
_cell.length_c   1.000
_cell.angle_alpha   90.00
_cell.angle_beta   90.00
_cell.angle_gamma   90.00
#
_symmetry.space_group_name_H-M   'P 1'
#
loop_
_entity.id
_entity.type
_entity.pdbx_description
1 polymer ?
#
loop_
_entity_poly.entity_id
_entity_poly.type
_entity_poly.pdbx_seq_one_letter_code
_entity_poly.pdbx_strand_id
1 'polypeptide(L)'
;MLTSGDYREKIMAFMIKDFTDKIGPSLPYPPDKAGVHAAIAALDINDIFKSRGTIVRDVRGWRVDIQNSSGNHINISVQKNGVAGMSTVASVMVPHILRPDTSRNSDVTEARTKELSKAVRRGLVESLRTHSSEKGKGQITRKEVIGGFSTKKSSQNPAESSSGTVKNTPDNKRVS
;
A
#
# COMPACT_ATOMS: atom_id res chain seq x y z
N MET A 1 -21.86 -7.81 -22.24
CA MET A 1 -21.59 -8.74 -21.12
C MET A 1 -20.13 -9.15 -21.20
N LEU A 2 -19.31 -8.78 -20.22
CA LEU A 2 -17.93 -9.26 -20.13
C LEU A 2 -17.94 -10.60 -19.37
N THR A 3 -17.43 -11.65 -20.00
CA THR A 3 -17.37 -13.00 -19.45
C THR A 3 -16.24 -13.12 -18.42
N SER A 4 -16.42 -14.02 -17.46
CA SER A 4 -15.59 -14.27 -16.28
C SER A 4 -14.11 -14.62 -16.54
N GLY A 5 -13.71 -14.76 -17.81
CA GLY A 5 -12.32 -15.03 -18.22
C GLY A 5 -11.41 -13.80 -18.37
N ASP A 6 -11.97 -12.61 -18.61
CA ASP A 6 -11.19 -11.40 -18.97
C ASP A 6 -10.59 -10.65 -17.76
N TYR A 7 -10.90 -11.08 -16.54
CA TYR A 7 -10.37 -10.48 -15.30
C TYR A 7 -9.05 -11.10 -14.83
N ARG A 8 -8.57 -12.18 -15.47
CA ARG A 8 -7.36 -12.91 -15.04
C ARG A 8 -6.02 -12.24 -15.36
N GLU A 9 -6.00 -11.12 -16.08
CA GLU A 9 -4.77 -10.38 -16.42
C GLU A 9 -4.77 -8.89 -15.99
N LYS A 10 -5.47 -8.54 -14.90
CA LYS A 10 -5.20 -7.24 -14.25
C LYS A 10 -4.07 -7.46 -13.25
N ILE A 11 -2.86 -7.04 -13.64
CA ILE A 11 -1.69 -7.03 -12.76
C ILE A 11 -2.05 -6.17 -11.53
N MET A 12 -2.32 -6.85 -10.42
CA MET A 12 -2.54 -6.28 -9.10
C MET A 12 -1.19 -6.19 -8.39
N ALA A 13 -0.29 -5.35 -8.89
CA ALA A 13 1.03 -5.22 -8.32
C ALA A 13 1.06 -4.07 -7.31
N PHE A 14 0.95 -4.40 -6.03
CA PHE A 14 1.50 -3.52 -4.99
C PHE A 14 3.02 -3.69 -4.97
N MET A 15 3.73 -2.57 -4.95
CA MET A 15 5.17 -2.50 -4.93
C MET A 15 5.63 -1.74 -3.68
N ILE A 16 6.90 -1.90 -3.33
CA ILE A 16 7.54 -1.07 -2.33
C ILE A 16 8.36 0.00 -3.03
N LYS A 17 8.12 1.26 -2.65
CA LYS A 17 8.99 2.38 -3.02
C LYS A 17 9.85 2.73 -1.81
N ASP A 18 11.10 3.06 -2.08
CA ASP A 18 11.98 3.67 -1.10
C ASP A 18 11.44 5.07 -0.79
N PHE A 19 10.82 5.20 0.39
CA PHE A 19 10.47 6.48 0.99
C PHE A 19 11.59 6.81 1.96
N THR A 20 12.58 7.58 1.50
CA THR A 20 13.88 7.72 2.17
C THR A 20 13.84 8.66 3.38
N ASP A 21 12.79 8.59 4.18
CA ASP A 21 12.80 9.17 5.52
C ASP A 21 13.53 8.19 6.44
N LYS A 22 14.72 8.59 6.90
CA LYS A 22 15.37 7.93 8.01
C LYS A 22 14.55 8.21 9.25
N ILE A 23 14.00 7.16 9.85
CA ILE A 23 13.38 7.30 11.16
C ILE A 23 14.50 7.28 12.19
N GLY A 24 14.39 8.18 13.17
CA GLY A 24 15.33 8.40 14.28
C GLY A 24 15.64 7.15 15.11
N PRO A 25 16.22 7.30 16.32
CA PRO A 25 16.88 6.21 17.01
C PRO A 25 16.00 4.95 17.09
N SER A 26 16.47 3.86 16.49
CA SER A 26 15.89 2.52 16.53
C SER A 26 16.52 1.71 17.67
N LEU A 27 16.13 0.45 17.83
CA LEU A 27 16.74 -0.45 18.81
C LEU A 27 18.29 -0.41 18.68
N PRO A 28 19.05 -0.18 19.77
CA PRO A 28 20.49 0.09 19.69
C PRO A 28 21.35 -1.16 19.43
N TYR A 29 20.74 -2.34 19.44
CA TYR A 29 21.38 -3.62 19.20
C TYR A 29 20.66 -4.40 18.09
N PRO A 30 21.34 -5.36 17.44
CA PRO A 30 20.73 -6.19 16.40
C PRO A 30 19.49 -6.93 16.91
N PRO A 31 18.35 -6.88 16.20
CA PRO A 31 17.15 -7.60 16.60
C PRO A 31 17.28 -9.10 16.35
N ASP A 32 16.59 -9.90 17.17
CA ASP A 32 16.29 -11.28 16.85
C ASP A 32 15.41 -11.34 15.59
N LYS A 33 16.04 -11.65 14.44
CA LYS A 33 15.37 -11.72 13.15
C LYS A 33 14.21 -12.72 13.17
N ALA A 34 14.36 -13.86 13.84
CA ALA A 34 13.33 -14.91 13.83
C ALA A 34 12.06 -14.43 14.57
N GLY A 35 12.21 -13.77 15.72
CA GLY A 35 11.10 -13.16 16.44
C GLY A 35 10.42 -12.05 15.65
N VAL A 36 11.20 -11.16 15.03
CA VAL A 36 10.66 -10.07 14.18
C VAL A 36 9.88 -10.63 12.99
N HIS A 37 10.44 -11.62 12.27
CA HIS A 37 9.76 -12.25 11.14
C HIS A 37 8.46 -12.95 11.56
N ALA A 38 8.44 -13.59 12.73
CA ALA A 38 7.23 -14.21 13.26
C ALA A 38 6.14 -13.16 13.57
N ALA A 39 6.50 -12.02 14.17
CA ALA A 39 5.56 -10.91 14.41
C ALA A 39 5.03 -10.31 13.10
N ILE A 40 5.87 -10.14 12.07
CA ILE A 40 5.46 -9.69 10.74
C ILE A 40 4.50 -10.70 10.09
N ALA A 41 4.74 -12.01 10.23
CA ALA A 41 3.90 -13.06 9.68
C ALA A 41 2.52 -13.13 10.35
N ALA A 42 2.44 -12.82 11.64
CA ALA A 42 1.20 -12.78 12.42
C ALA A 42 0.29 -11.56 12.11
N LEU A 43 0.77 -10.62 11.29
CA LEU A 43 0.02 -9.43 10.90
C LEU A 43 -1.22 -9.79 10.07
N ASP A 44 -2.41 -9.38 10.55
CA ASP A 44 -3.62 -9.30 9.73
C ASP A 44 -3.73 -7.91 9.08
N ILE A 45 -3.89 -7.90 7.76
CA ILE A 45 -4.00 -6.66 6.98
C ILE A 45 -5.34 -5.95 7.15
N ASN A 46 -6.38 -6.64 7.62
CA ASN A 46 -7.65 -5.97 7.92
C ASN A 46 -7.51 -5.07 9.15
N ASP A 47 -6.62 -5.46 10.06
CA ASP A 47 -6.42 -4.79 11.34
C ASP A 47 -5.59 -3.51 11.20
N ILE A 48 -4.78 -3.38 10.14
CA ILE A 48 -3.92 -2.20 9.96
C ILE A 48 -4.72 -0.92 9.70
N PHE A 49 -5.97 -1.03 9.21
CA PHE A 49 -6.84 0.11 8.91
C PHE A 49 -7.73 0.51 10.09
N LYS A 50 -7.56 -0.11 11.26
CA LYS A 50 -8.20 0.28 12.51
C LYS A 50 -7.54 1.56 13.08
N SER A 51 -8.09 2.06 14.18
CA SER A 51 -7.48 3.16 14.93
C SER A 51 -6.10 2.78 15.47
N ARG A 52 -5.30 3.79 15.86
CA ARG A 52 -3.99 3.62 16.49
C ARG A 52 -4.04 2.60 17.62
N GLY A 53 -2.97 1.80 17.76
CA GLY A 53 -2.87 0.78 18.79
C GLY A 53 -2.03 -0.42 18.35
N THR A 54 -1.98 -1.44 19.20
CA THR A 54 -1.24 -2.68 18.94
C THR A 54 -2.13 -3.70 18.23
N ILE A 55 -1.68 -4.15 17.05
CA ILE A 55 -2.38 -5.13 16.22
C ILE A 55 -1.85 -6.55 16.43
N VAL A 56 -0.57 -6.70 16.75
CA VAL A 56 0.02 -7.98 17.19
C VAL A 56 0.65 -7.73 18.55
N ARG A 57 0.14 -8.37 19.61
CA ARG A 57 0.49 -8.02 21.00
C ARG A 57 1.79 -8.64 21.52
N ASP A 58 1.99 -9.93 21.31
CA ASP A 58 3.23 -10.58 21.72
C ASP A 58 3.50 -11.86 20.92
N VAL A 59 4.45 -11.77 19.99
CA VAL A 59 4.98 -12.91 19.26
C VAL A 59 6.48 -12.96 19.52
N ARG A 60 6.90 -13.86 20.41
CA ARG A 60 8.31 -14.03 20.81
C ARG A 60 8.93 -12.74 21.38
N GLY A 61 8.16 -11.98 22.17
CA GLY A 61 8.59 -10.73 22.76
C GLY A 61 8.59 -9.55 21.78
N TRP A 62 7.89 -9.66 20.65
CA TRP A 62 7.74 -8.61 19.65
C TRP A 62 6.27 -8.28 19.42
N ARG A 63 6.00 -7.02 19.12
CA ARG A 63 4.67 -6.52 18.80
C ARG A 63 4.68 -5.73 17.50
N VAL A 64 3.51 -5.58 16.90
CA VAL A 64 3.28 -4.71 15.75
C VAL A 64 2.26 -3.66 16.13
N ASP A 65 2.61 -2.39 15.92
CA ASP A 65 1.81 -1.23 16.32
C ASP A 65 1.46 -0.36 15.10
N ILE A 66 0.23 0.17 15.12
CA ILE A 66 -0.20 1.28 14.27
C ILE A 66 0.15 2.59 14.98
N GLN A 67 1.11 3.33 14.42
CA GLN A 67 1.64 4.56 14.99
C GLN A 67 1.33 5.76 14.10
N ASN A 68 1.07 6.93 14.70
CA ASN A 68 1.00 8.25 14.05
C ASN A 68 0.52 8.21 12.59
N SER A 69 -0.76 7.90 12.37
CA SER A 69 -1.36 8.01 11.04
C SER A 69 -1.36 9.49 10.64
N SER A 70 -0.71 9.83 9.53
CA SER A 70 -0.97 11.12 8.88
C SER A 70 -2.37 11.07 8.27
N GLY A 71 -2.92 12.21 7.84
CA GLY A 71 -4.25 12.22 7.20
C GLY A 71 -4.37 11.27 5.99
N ASN A 72 -3.24 10.92 5.36
CA ASN A 72 -3.19 10.13 4.12
C ASN A 72 -2.52 8.76 4.26
N HIS A 73 -1.83 8.48 5.38
CA HIS A 73 -1.06 7.25 5.56
C HIS A 73 -1.20 6.66 6.96
N ILE A 74 -1.17 5.34 7.01
CA ILE A 74 -1.01 4.55 8.22
C ILE A 74 0.45 4.16 8.33
N ASN A 75 1.08 4.43 9.48
CA ASN A 75 2.42 3.92 9.76
C ASN A 75 2.33 2.69 10.65
N ILE A 76 2.92 1.60 10.20
CA ILE A 76 3.00 0.32 10.89
C ILE A 76 4.44 0.11 11.32
N SER A 77 4.65 -0.29 12.57
CA SER A 77 5.99 -0.47 13.14
C SER A 77 6.10 -1.77 13.92
N VAL A 78 7.26 -2.44 13.84
CA VAL A 78 7.58 -3.62 14.66
C VAL A 78 8.45 -3.19 15.83
N GLN A 79 8.09 -3.58 17.05
CA GLN A 79 8.70 -3.13 18.29
C GLN A 79 8.98 -4.26 19.27
N LYS A 80 9.97 -4.06 20.15
CA LYS A 80 10.28 -5.00 21.22
C LYS A 80 9.41 -4.75 22.44
N ASN A 81 8.82 -5.81 22.99
CA ASN A 81 8.08 -5.74 24.26
C ASN A 81 9.03 -5.55 25.46
N GLY A 82 8.55 -4.86 26.49
CA GLY A 82 9.30 -4.64 27.74
C GLY A 82 10.45 -3.63 27.66
N VAL A 83 10.64 -2.93 26.53
CA VAL A 83 11.68 -1.90 26.38
C VAL A 83 11.08 -0.52 26.60
N ALA A 84 11.55 0.19 27.63
CA ALA A 84 11.04 1.50 28.05
C ALA A 84 11.44 2.70 27.15
N GLY A 85 11.88 2.43 25.91
CA GLY A 85 12.37 3.44 24.98
C GLY A 85 12.11 3.07 23.53
N MET A 86 12.73 3.79 22.60
CA MET A 86 12.57 3.54 21.16
C MET A 86 13.07 2.13 20.81
N SER A 87 12.15 1.27 20.35
CA SER A 87 12.43 -0.14 20.04
C SER A 87 11.96 -0.55 18.65
N THR A 88 11.64 0.42 17.81
CA THR A 88 11.22 0.17 16.43
C THR A 88 12.37 -0.40 15.62
N VAL A 89 12.17 -1.54 14.97
CA VAL A 89 13.20 -2.21 14.16
C VAL A 89 12.81 -2.34 12.69
N ALA A 90 11.53 -2.08 12.38
CA ALA A 90 11.01 -2.03 11.02
C ALA A 90 9.79 -1.11 10.98
N SER A 91 9.61 -0.39 9.87
CA SER A 91 8.46 0.51 9.69
C SER A 91 8.06 0.60 8.21
N VAL A 92 6.75 0.60 7.98
CA VAL A 92 6.16 0.75 6.64
C VAL A 92 4.99 1.74 6.70
N MET A 93 4.89 2.58 5.68
CA MET A 93 3.76 3.47 5.41
C MET A 93 2.82 2.82 4.41
N VAL A 94 1.53 2.86 4.72
CA VAL A 94 0.46 2.34 3.89
C VAL A 94 -0.54 3.48 3.62
N PRO A 95 -0.68 3.95 2.37
CA PRO A 95 -1.65 4.98 2.04
C PRO A 95 -3.10 4.53 2.33
N HIS A 96 -3.93 5.41 2.90
CA HIS A 96 -5.34 5.11 3.23
C HIS A 96 -6.17 4.71 1.99
N ILE A 97 -5.83 5.25 0.82
CA ILE A 97 -6.46 4.90 -0.46
C ILE A 97 -6.33 3.41 -0.82
N LEU A 98 -5.38 2.70 -0.19
CA LEU A 98 -5.17 1.27 -0.42
C LEU A 98 -6.14 0.39 0.38
N ARG A 99 -6.92 0.95 1.30
CA ARG A 99 -7.93 0.22 2.08
C ARG A 99 -8.80 -0.64 1.15
N PRO A 100 -8.92 -1.97 1.40
CA PRO A 100 -9.84 -2.82 0.67
C PRO A 100 -11.28 -2.31 0.84
N ASP A 101 -11.99 -2.17 -0.27
CA ASP A 101 -13.39 -1.78 -0.29
C ASP A 101 -14.23 -3.03 0.00
N THR A 102 -14.88 -3.07 1.16
CA THR A 102 -15.68 -4.22 1.60
C THR A 102 -17.02 -4.33 0.85
N SER A 103 -17.36 -3.37 -0.02
CA SER A 103 -18.62 -3.35 -0.77
C SER A 103 -18.55 -4.00 -2.17
N ARG A 104 -17.37 -4.50 -2.58
CA ARG A 104 -17.14 -5.09 -3.92
C ARG A 104 -17.09 -6.61 -3.91
N ASN A 105 -17.19 -7.20 -5.11
CA ASN A 105 -17.03 -8.63 -5.39
C ASN A 105 -15.95 -9.28 -4.50
N SER A 106 -16.35 -10.31 -3.73
CA SER A 106 -15.56 -10.96 -2.69
C SER A 106 -14.20 -11.44 -3.18
N ASP A 107 -14.13 -11.98 -4.39
CA ASP A 107 -12.92 -12.60 -4.92
C ASP A 107 -11.86 -11.56 -5.26
N VAL A 108 -12.30 -10.41 -5.79
CA VAL A 108 -11.43 -9.27 -6.09
C VAL A 108 -10.93 -8.63 -4.79
N THR A 109 -11.80 -8.54 -3.79
CA THR A 109 -11.45 -8.03 -2.45
C THR A 109 -10.45 -8.96 -1.77
N GLU A 110 -10.62 -10.28 -1.85
CA GLU A 110 -9.69 -11.26 -1.29
C GLU A 110 -8.32 -11.20 -1.98
N ALA A 111 -8.28 -11.20 -3.31
CA ALA A 111 -7.02 -11.10 -4.07
C ALA A 111 -6.26 -9.80 -3.75
N ARG A 112 -6.97 -8.67 -3.67
CA ARG A 112 -6.39 -7.38 -3.28
C ARG A 112 -5.82 -7.41 -1.86
N THR A 113 -6.55 -8.03 -0.94
CA THR A 113 -6.16 -8.17 0.46
C THR A 113 -4.89 -9.00 0.59
N LYS A 114 -4.79 -10.10 -0.16
CA LYS A 114 -3.59 -10.95 -0.22
C LYS A 114 -2.36 -10.19 -0.75
N GLU A 115 -2.50 -9.49 -1.86
CA GLU A 115 -1.38 -8.73 -2.45
C GLU A 115 -0.96 -7.56 -1.55
N LEU A 116 -1.92 -6.84 -0.95
CA LEU A 116 -1.60 -5.78 0.00
C LEU A 116 -0.87 -6.32 1.23
N SER A 117 -1.31 -7.46 1.77
CA SER A 117 -0.63 -8.15 2.88
C SER A 117 0.81 -8.52 2.53
N LYS A 118 1.02 -9.08 1.33
CA LYS A 118 2.35 -9.41 0.81
C LYS A 118 3.24 -8.17 0.69
N ALA A 119 2.72 -7.06 0.16
CA ALA A 119 3.47 -5.82 0.03
C ALA A 119 3.84 -5.23 1.39
N VAL A 120 2.89 -5.10 2.33
CA VAL A 120 3.15 -4.58 3.68
C VAL A 120 4.21 -5.40 4.40
N ARG A 121 4.08 -6.74 4.38
CA ARG A 121 5.07 -7.65 4.99
C ARG A 121 6.44 -7.51 4.34
N ARG A 122 6.50 -7.41 3.00
CA ARG A 122 7.74 -7.17 2.26
C ARG A 122 8.38 -5.83 2.65
N GLY A 123 7.60 -4.75 2.74
CA GLY A 123 8.08 -3.43 3.15
C GLY A 123 8.67 -3.43 4.56
N LEU A 124 8.05 -4.14 5.50
CA LEU A 124 8.60 -4.33 6.86
C LEU A 124 9.92 -5.10 6.84
N VAL A 125 10.02 -6.19 6.06
CA VAL A 125 11.27 -6.96 5.91
C VAL A 125 12.38 -6.13 5.25
N GLU A 126 12.06 -5.34 4.23
CA GLU A 126 13.03 -4.46 3.57
C GLU A 126 13.46 -3.31 4.49
N SER A 127 12.55 -2.77 5.31
CA SER A 127 12.89 -1.81 6.37
C SER A 127 13.82 -2.44 7.42
N LEU A 128 13.53 -3.65 7.89
CA LEU A 128 14.38 -4.39 8.83
C LEU A 128 15.81 -4.58 8.31
N ARG A 129 16.00 -4.86 7.01
CA ARG A 129 17.34 -5.01 6.42
C ARG A 129 18.19 -3.76 6.56
N THR A 130 17.57 -2.58 6.60
CA THR A 130 18.31 -1.31 6.77
C THR A 130 18.86 -1.12 8.19
N HIS A 131 18.22 -1.73 9.20
CA HIS A 131 18.72 -1.78 10.58
C HIS A 131 20.10 -2.46 10.67
N SER A 132 20.33 -3.49 9.85
CA SER A 132 21.59 -4.25 9.83
C SER A 132 22.70 -3.62 8.98
N SER A 133 22.46 -2.48 8.34
CA SER A 133 23.48 -1.84 7.47
C SER A 133 24.45 -0.99 8.30
N GLU A 134 25.75 -0.99 7.96
CA GLU A 134 26.78 -0.24 8.71
C GLU A 134 26.52 1.27 8.79
N LYS A 135 25.72 1.83 7.87
CA LYS A 135 25.26 3.23 7.87
C LYS A 135 24.09 3.51 8.82
N GLY A 136 23.54 2.48 9.47
CA GLY A 136 22.25 2.50 10.20
C GLY A 136 22.34 2.11 11.67
N LYS A 137 23.47 2.34 12.35
CA LYS A 137 23.55 2.16 13.83
C LYS A 137 22.43 2.96 14.51
N GLY A 138 21.36 2.27 14.90
CA GLY A 138 20.20 2.89 15.50
C GLY A 138 19.33 3.70 14.53
N GLN A 139 19.30 3.43 13.22
CA GLN A 139 18.33 4.05 12.31
C GLN A 139 17.72 3.02 11.36
N ILE A 140 16.47 3.25 10.97
CA ILE A 140 15.79 2.44 9.94
C ILE A 140 15.27 3.33 8.83
N THR A 141 15.27 2.82 7.60
CA THR A 141 14.58 3.46 6.49
C THR A 141 13.14 2.98 6.45
N ARG A 142 12.21 3.92 6.44
CA ARG A 142 10.80 3.60 6.22
C ARG A 142 10.57 3.16 4.77
N LYS A 143 9.63 2.26 4.54
CA LYS A 143 9.18 1.89 3.19
C LYS A 143 7.76 2.37 2.96
N GLU A 144 7.41 2.75 1.75
CA GLU A 144 6.02 3.07 1.39
C GLU A 144 5.46 1.99 0.47
N VAL A 145 4.26 1.51 0.78
CA VAL A 145 3.49 0.66 -0.13
C VAL A 145 2.88 1.55 -1.20
N ILE A 146 3.25 1.29 -2.45
CA ILE A 146 2.68 1.96 -3.62
C ILE A 146 1.97 0.93 -4.51
N GLY A 147 1.15 1.42 -5.43
CA GLY A 147 0.48 0.60 -6.42
C GLY A 147 -1.04 0.68 -6.32
N GLY A 148 -1.70 0.06 -7.27
CA GLY A 148 -3.14 0.05 -7.45
C GLY A 148 -3.52 -0.88 -8.59
N PHE A 149 -4.81 -1.00 -8.88
CA PHE A 149 -5.25 -1.74 -10.05
C PHE A 149 -4.61 -1.15 -11.31
N SER A 150 -3.93 -1.96 -12.11
CA SER A 150 -3.78 -1.65 -13.52
C SER A 150 -5.18 -1.70 -14.14
N THR A 151 -5.81 -0.54 -14.33
CA THR A 151 -6.73 -0.42 -15.46
C THR A 151 -5.84 -0.43 -16.69
N LYS A 152 -5.80 -1.56 -17.44
CA LYS A 152 -5.30 -1.51 -18.83
C LYS A 152 -5.94 -0.25 -19.45
N LYS A 153 -5.11 0.61 -20.07
CA LYS A 153 -5.56 1.72 -20.93
C LYS A 153 -6.78 1.21 -21.69
N SER A 154 -7.95 1.81 -21.51
CA SER A 154 -8.98 1.66 -22.53
C SER A 154 -8.31 2.09 -23.81
N SER A 155 -8.19 1.18 -24.77
CA SER A 155 -7.82 1.52 -26.14
C SER A 155 -8.75 2.67 -26.54
N GLN A 156 -8.22 3.90 -26.58
CA GLN A 156 -8.88 4.95 -27.32
C GLN A 156 -8.84 4.44 -28.76
N ASN A 157 -10.00 3.99 -29.25
CA ASN A 157 -10.24 3.99 -30.68
C ASN A 157 -9.84 5.39 -31.17
N PRO A 158 -8.99 5.53 -32.20
CA PRO A 158 -8.78 6.82 -32.81
C PRO A 158 -10.14 7.28 -33.33
N ALA A 159 -10.70 8.32 -32.70
CA ALA A 159 -11.90 8.96 -33.19
C ALA A 159 -11.60 9.40 -34.63
N GLU A 160 -12.37 8.83 -35.55
CA GLU A 160 -12.41 9.24 -36.95
C GLU A 160 -12.60 10.75 -37.00
N SER A 161 -11.62 11.40 -37.65
CA SER A 161 -11.71 12.77 -38.13
C SER A 161 -12.81 12.83 -39.21
N SER A 162 -14.07 13.00 -38.81
CA SER A 162 -15.10 13.45 -39.73
C SER A 162 -15.01 14.96 -39.86
N SER A 163 -14.20 15.41 -40.81
CA SER A 163 -14.14 16.80 -41.26
C SER A 163 -15.53 17.23 -41.73
N GLY A 164 -16.09 18.22 -41.05
CA GLY A 164 -17.42 18.75 -41.32
C GLY A 164 -17.49 19.37 -42.72
N THR A 165 -18.36 18.81 -43.55
CA THR A 165 -18.84 19.49 -44.76
C THR A 165 -19.81 20.60 -44.33
N VAL A 166 -19.35 21.85 -44.38
CA VAL A 166 -20.22 23.02 -44.24
C VAL A 166 -20.99 23.21 -45.54
N LYS A 167 -22.28 22.88 -45.53
CA LYS A 167 -23.29 23.46 -46.41
C LYS A 167 -24.57 23.57 -45.61
N ASN A 168 -25.04 24.79 -45.38
CA ASN A 168 -26.46 25.14 -45.40
C ASN A 168 -26.67 26.63 -45.14
N THR A 169 -27.20 27.34 -46.14
CA THR A 169 -28.24 28.34 -45.92
C THR A 169 -29.12 28.38 -47.17
N PRO A 170 -30.40 27.99 -47.09
CA PRO A 170 -31.39 28.40 -48.07
C PRO A 170 -32.05 29.72 -47.64
N ASP A 171 -31.97 30.70 -48.53
CA ASP A 171 -32.73 31.96 -48.51
C ASP A 171 -34.15 31.68 -49.02
N ASN A 172 -35.21 31.89 -48.20
CA ASN A 172 -36.49 32.36 -48.72
C ASN A 172 -37.50 32.85 -47.65
N LYS A 173 -37.77 34.15 -47.73
CA LYS A 173 -39.03 34.91 -47.53
C LYS A 173 -40.24 34.29 -46.82
N ARG A 174 -40.79 35.06 -45.87
CA ARG A 174 -42.25 35.38 -45.79
C ARG A 174 -42.48 36.70 -45.02
N VAL A 175 -42.87 37.77 -45.72
CA VAL A 175 -44.21 38.42 -45.72
C VAL A 175 -44.74 38.83 -44.33
N SER A 176 -44.78 40.14 -44.09
CA SER A 176 -45.97 40.90 -43.65
C SER A 176 -45.79 42.35 -44.10
#